data_AF-A0A5N6MQ26-F1
#
_entry.id   AF-A0A5N6MQ26-F1
#
_cell.length_a   1.000
_cell.length_b   1.000
_cell.length_c   1.000
_cell.angle_alpha   90.00
_cell.angle_beta   90.00
_cell.angle_gamma   90.00
#
_symmetry.space_group_name_H-M   'P 1'
#
loop_
_entity.id
_entity.type
_entity.pdbx_description
1 polymer ?
#
loop_
_entity_poly.entity_id
_entity_poly.type
_entity_poly.pdbx_seq_one_letter_code
_entity_poly.pdbx_strand_id
1 'polypeptide(L)'
;MSCCEHFVTDFRFLVDNIPVREVIHNQAISSVYPLKPMSPYATIWDASEWATNGGKCPNTNSSNSTSAATCLKNEMVSSLDPVDGEDYARLPKRRMAGLNWVRRKHMYYSRYNKI
;
A
#
# COMPACT_ATOMS: atom_id res chain seq x y z
N MET A 1 4.12 -7.62 37.48
CA MET A 1 4.75 -7.82 36.16
C MET A 1 3.65 -8.13 35.15
N SER A 2 3.77 -7.59 33.94
CA SER A 2 2.86 -7.72 32.78
C SER A 2 1.69 -6.72 32.73
N CYS A 3 1.93 -5.55 32.14
CA CYS A 3 0.84 -4.69 31.65
C CYS A 3 1.17 -3.90 30.37
N CYS A 4 2.35 -4.07 29.77
CA CYS A 4 2.71 -3.31 28.56
C CYS A 4 3.44 -4.22 27.59
N GLU A 5 2.77 -4.71 26.55
CA GLU A 5 3.37 -5.06 25.25
C GLU A 5 2.29 -5.54 24.26
N HIS A 6 1.41 -4.62 23.86
CA HIS A 6 0.69 -4.74 22.59
C HIS A 6 0.96 -3.48 21.77
N PHE A 7 2.24 -3.22 21.53
CA PHE A 7 2.61 -2.20 20.56
C PHE A 7 2.31 -2.73 19.16
N VAL A 8 1.63 -1.92 18.34
CA VAL A 8 1.34 -2.25 16.95
C VAL A 8 2.65 -2.34 16.18
N THR A 9 3.12 -3.55 15.88
CA THR A 9 4.36 -3.73 15.13
C THR A 9 4.13 -4.02 13.65
N ASP A 10 2.89 -4.18 13.20
CA ASP A 10 2.57 -4.68 11.86
C ASP A 10 2.16 -3.57 10.90
N PHE A 11 2.70 -3.61 9.68
CA PHE A 11 2.45 -2.63 8.63
C PHE A 11 1.32 -3.09 7.71
N ARG A 12 0.33 -2.22 7.48
CA ARG A 12 -0.91 -2.55 6.77
C ARG A 12 -1.21 -1.56 5.66
N PHE A 13 -1.74 -2.08 4.56
CA PHE A 13 -2.26 -1.29 3.44
C PHE A 13 -3.78 -1.45 3.39
N LEU A 14 -4.50 -0.32 3.48
CA LEU A 14 -5.96 -0.27 3.47
C LEU A 14 -6.45 0.54 2.26
N VAL A 15 -7.61 0.13 1.73
CA VAL A 15 -8.41 0.90 0.79
C VAL A 15 -9.82 0.93 1.36
N ASP A 16 -10.39 2.11 1.61
CA ASP A 16 -11.72 2.28 2.20
C ASP A 16 -11.95 1.44 3.47
N ASN A 17 -10.95 1.38 4.36
CA ASN A 17 -10.92 0.55 5.58
C ASN A 17 -10.94 -0.98 5.35
N ILE A 18 -10.83 -1.44 4.10
CA ILE A 18 -10.68 -2.84 3.74
C ILE A 18 -9.18 -3.17 3.64
N PRO A 19 -8.68 -4.17 4.39
CA PRO A 19 -7.27 -4.56 4.33
C PRO A 19 -6.95 -5.25 2.99
N VAL A 20 -5.92 -4.76 2.29
CA VAL A 20 -5.45 -5.32 1.02
C VAL A 20 -4.17 -6.14 1.21
N ARG A 21 -3.24 -5.64 2.05
CA ARG A 21 -2.00 -6.35 2.41
C ARG A 21 -1.63 -6.06 3.86
N GLU A 22 -1.04 -7.07 4.50
CA GLU A 22 -0.48 -7.00 5.85
C GLU A 22 0.92 -7.61 5.82
N VAL A 23 1.88 -6.91 6.42
CA VAL A 23 3.26 -7.36 6.63
C VAL A 23 3.46 -7.51 8.13
N ILE A 24 3.50 -8.75 8.58
CA ILE A 24 3.57 -9.10 10.01
C ILE A 24 5.02 -9.11 10.45
N HIS A 25 5.38 -8.29 11.44
CA HIS A 25 6.73 -8.30 11.98
C HIS A 25 6.94 -9.60 12.79
N ASN A 26 7.74 -10.50 12.23
CA ASN A 26 8.15 -11.74 12.90
C ASN A 26 9.66 -11.94 12.77
N GLN A 27 10.19 -12.93 13.48
CA GLN A 27 11.63 -13.21 13.49
C GLN A 27 12.19 -13.54 12.10
N ALA A 28 11.39 -14.14 11.21
CA ALA A 28 11.82 -14.52 9.87
C ALA A 28 11.99 -13.32 8.92
N ILE A 29 11.27 -12.22 9.13
CA ILE A 29 11.37 -11.01 8.30
C ILE A 29 12.01 -9.81 9.02
N SER A 30 12.41 -10.00 10.29
CA SER A 30 12.94 -8.94 11.14
C SER A 30 14.11 -8.17 10.51
N SER A 31 14.96 -8.84 9.74
CA SER A 31 16.10 -8.22 9.05
C SER A 31 15.72 -7.28 7.91
N VAL A 32 14.53 -7.44 7.31
CA VAL A 32 14.04 -6.64 6.17
C VAL A 32 12.87 -5.74 6.59
N TYR A 33 12.45 -5.80 7.85
CA TYR A 33 11.33 -5.01 8.36
C TYR A 33 11.73 -3.53 8.50
N PRO A 34 10.90 -2.58 8.00
CA PRO A 34 11.25 -1.17 8.06
C PRO A 34 11.10 -0.61 9.49
N LEU A 35 12.22 -0.53 10.22
CA LEU A 35 12.27 0.00 11.59
C LEU A 35 12.73 1.45 11.70
N LYS A 36 13.17 2.05 10.58
CA LYS A 36 13.66 3.43 10.56
C LYS A 36 12.51 4.41 10.33
N PRO A 37 12.55 5.63 10.91
CA PRO A 37 11.58 6.68 10.59
C PRO A 37 11.52 6.95 9.09
N MET A 38 10.31 7.15 8.57
CA MET A 38 10.05 7.44 7.15
C MET A 38 9.09 8.62 7.03
N SER A 39 9.24 9.39 5.95
CA SER A 39 8.33 10.47 5.59
C SER A 39 7.40 10.04 4.44
N PRO A 40 6.15 10.54 4.39
CA PRO A 40 5.28 10.30 3.23
C PRO A 40 5.84 10.99 1.98
N TYR A 41 5.58 10.39 0.81
CA TYR A 41 5.99 10.93 -0.48
C TYR A 41 4.95 10.60 -1.56
N ALA A 42 4.70 11.53 -2.47
CA ALA A 42 3.79 11.36 -3.60
C ALA A 42 4.37 12.04 -4.86
N THR A 43 4.43 11.31 -5.97
CA THR A 43 4.92 11.80 -7.27
C THR A 43 4.10 11.29 -8.44
N ILE A 44 4.15 12.06 -9.53
CA ILE A 44 3.71 11.67 -10.86
C ILE A 44 4.96 11.65 -11.74
N TRP A 45 5.23 10.53 -12.42
CA TRP A 45 6.43 10.33 -13.21
C TRP A 45 6.16 9.33 -14.35
N ASP A 46 6.95 9.37 -15.43
CA ASP A 46 6.78 8.48 -16.60
C ASP A 46 7.40 7.10 -16.34
N ALA A 47 6.54 6.09 -16.22
CA ALA A 47 6.88 4.69 -15.96
C ALA A 47 6.47 3.76 -17.12
N SER A 48 6.35 4.29 -18.35
CA SER A 48 5.82 3.58 -19.52
C SER A 48 6.56 2.26 -19.82
N GLU A 49 7.86 2.19 -19.51
CA GLU A 49 8.69 0.98 -19.70
C GLU A 49 8.22 -0.23 -18.88
N TRP A 50 7.40 -0.07 -17.84
CA TRP A 50 6.97 -1.20 -17.00
C TRP A 50 5.57 -1.11 -16.40
N ALA A 51 4.98 0.07 -16.24
CA ALA A 51 3.73 0.26 -15.50
C ALA A 51 2.52 -0.40 -16.17
N THR A 52 2.44 -0.38 -17.51
CA THR A 52 1.30 -0.91 -18.25
C THR A 52 1.70 -2.12 -19.08
N ASN A 53 1.01 -3.25 -18.86
CA ASN A 53 1.23 -4.51 -19.58
C ASN A 53 2.71 -4.98 -19.61
N GLY A 54 3.47 -4.67 -18.55
CA GLY A 54 4.89 -4.99 -18.45
C GLY A 54 5.76 -4.27 -19.49
N GLY A 55 5.40 -3.05 -19.88
CA GLY A 55 6.15 -2.25 -20.87
C GLY A 55 5.76 -2.51 -22.33
N LYS A 56 4.79 -3.40 -22.58
CA LYS A 56 4.37 -3.79 -23.94
C LYS A 56 3.50 -2.76 -24.65
N CYS A 57 3.08 -1.71 -23.94
CA CYS A 57 2.35 -0.58 -24.51
C CYS A 57 3.23 0.68 -24.39
N PRO A 58 4.28 0.82 -25.22
CA PRO A 58 4.91 2.11 -25.41
C PRO A 58 3.86 3.10 -25.95
N ASN A 59 4.00 4.37 -25.60
CA ASN A 59 3.18 5.49 -26.04
C ASN A 59 3.25 5.71 -27.57
N THR A 60 2.67 4.81 -28.36
CA THR A 60 2.64 4.97 -29.82
C THR A 60 1.53 5.94 -30.21
N ASN A 61 1.86 7.23 -30.21
CA ASN A 61 1.16 8.26 -30.96
C ASN A 61 2.24 8.90 -31.85
N SER A 62 2.40 8.54 -33.12
CA SER A 62 1.64 9.17 -34.21
C SER A 62 0.84 10.41 -33.77
N SER A 63 1.46 11.58 -33.99
CA SER A 63 0.88 12.92 -34.26
C SER A 63 -0.25 13.47 -33.36
N ASN A 64 -0.02 14.65 -32.77
CA ASN A 64 -1.03 15.61 -32.26
C ASN A 64 -2.19 15.03 -31.44
N SER A 65 -2.04 14.97 -30.11
CA SER A 65 -3.19 14.91 -29.20
C SER A 65 -2.84 15.52 -27.84
N THR A 66 -3.30 16.75 -27.65
CA THR A 66 -3.41 17.43 -26.36
C THR A 66 -4.40 16.68 -25.47
N SER A 67 -3.90 15.93 -24.50
CA SER A 67 -4.64 15.48 -23.32
C SER A 67 -3.66 15.16 -22.19
N ALA A 68 -2.85 16.15 -21.82
CA ALA A 68 -2.14 16.11 -20.56
C ALA A 68 -3.20 16.28 -19.46
N ALA A 69 -3.51 15.23 -18.71
CA ALA A 69 -4.30 15.33 -17.50
C ALA A 69 -3.48 16.13 -16.46
N THR A 70 -3.59 17.45 -16.51
CA THR A 70 -3.02 18.37 -15.53
C THR A 70 -3.86 18.31 -14.27
N CYS A 71 -3.39 17.59 -13.25
CA CYS A 71 -3.97 17.66 -11.92
C CYS A 71 -3.39 18.90 -11.20
N LEU A 72 -4.22 19.89 -10.88
CA LEU A 72 -3.81 21.08 -10.14
C LEU A 72 -3.22 20.70 -8.77
N LYS A 73 -2.05 21.29 -8.45
CA LYS A 73 -1.47 21.25 -7.10
C LYS A 73 -2.18 22.29 -6.24
N ASN A 74 -2.93 21.83 -5.24
CA ASN A 74 -3.21 22.64 -4.06
C ASN A 74 -2.34 22.11 -2.91
N GLU A 75 -1.36 22.90 -2.52
CA GLU A 75 -0.65 22.77 -1.25
C GLU A 75 -1.63 23.08 -0.12
N MET A 76 -1.94 22.07 0.70
CA MET A 76 -2.47 22.30 2.04
C MET A 76 -1.88 21.25 2.99
N VAL A 77 -0.90 21.71 3.77
CA VAL A 77 -0.34 21.00 4.92
C VAL A 77 -1.28 21.17 6.12
N SER A 78 -1.91 20.07 6.55
CA SER A 78 -2.37 19.80 7.93
C SER A 78 -3.02 18.43 7.94
N SER A 79 -2.99 17.65 9.00
CA SER A 79 -2.40 17.75 10.33
C SER A 79 -2.26 16.30 10.80
N LEU A 80 -1.48 16.03 11.84
CA LEU A 80 -1.40 14.69 12.43
C LEU A 80 -2.81 14.11 12.62
N ASP A 81 -3.10 13.00 11.95
CA ASP A 81 -4.18 12.10 12.36
C ASP A 81 -3.55 11.14 13.36
N PRO A 82 -3.73 11.34 14.69
CA PRO A 82 -3.45 10.29 15.63
C PRO A 82 -4.49 9.20 15.39
N VAL A 83 -4.15 8.25 14.52
CA VAL A 83 -4.88 6.98 14.38
C VAL A 83 -4.61 6.20 15.65
N ASP A 84 -5.35 6.53 16.71
CA ASP A 84 -5.33 5.81 17.96
C ASP A 84 -6.52 4.86 17.99
N GLY A 85 -6.23 3.57 17.94
CA GLY A 85 -7.25 2.53 17.93
C GLY A 85 -6.64 1.14 17.92
N GLU A 86 -6.91 0.38 18.98
CA GLU A 86 -6.66 -1.08 19.06
C GLU A 86 -7.20 -1.84 17.84
N ASP A 87 -8.25 -1.33 17.18
CA ASP A 87 -8.83 -1.89 15.97
C ASP A 87 -7.90 -1.84 14.74
N TYR A 88 -6.91 -0.95 14.75
CA TYR A 88 -5.87 -0.84 13.73
C TYR A 88 -4.57 -1.52 14.15
N ALA A 89 -4.46 -1.95 15.42
CA ALA A 89 -3.31 -2.67 15.97
C ALA A 89 -3.27 -4.13 15.52
N ARG A 90 -4.44 -4.76 15.45
CA ARG A 90 -4.61 -6.16 15.05
C ARG A 90 -5.79 -6.27 14.12
N LEU A 91 -5.60 -6.93 12.98
CA LEU A 91 -6.72 -7.31 12.13
C LEU A 91 -7.58 -8.35 12.86
N PRO A 92 -8.81 -8.01 13.31
CA PRO A 92 -9.64 -8.97 13.99
C PRO A 92 -10.00 -10.10 13.01
N LYS A 93 -10.15 -11.33 13.53
CA LYS A 93 -10.48 -12.52 12.72
C LYS A 93 -11.67 -12.30 11.77
N ARG A 94 -12.61 -11.44 12.17
CA ARG A 94 -13.78 -11.05 11.36
C ARG A 94 -13.41 -10.27 10.08
N ARG A 95 -12.39 -9.41 10.12
CA ARG A 95 -11.93 -8.62 8.96
C ARG A 95 -11.00 -9.39 8.01
N MET A 96 -10.48 -10.55 8.43
CA MET A 96 -9.69 -11.44 7.56
C MET A 96 -10.49 -11.95 6.35
N ALA A 97 -11.83 -12.01 6.45
CA ALA A 97 -12.69 -12.35 5.31
C ALA A 97 -12.53 -11.37 4.15
N GLY A 98 -12.43 -10.07 4.44
CA GLY A 98 -12.18 -9.02 3.45
C GLY A 98 -10.81 -9.18 2.79
N LEU A 99 -9.76 -9.33 3.60
CA LEU A 99 -8.40 -9.58 3.10
C LEU A 99 -8.33 -10.82 2.19
N ASN A 100 -8.97 -11.92 2.61
CA ASN A 100 -9.03 -13.16 1.85
C ASN A 100 -9.87 -13.04 0.57
N TRP A 101 -10.90 -12.19 0.57
CA TRP A 101 -11.67 -11.89 -0.63
C TRP A 101 -10.83 -11.10 -1.64
N VAL A 102 -10.12 -10.05 -1.19
CA VAL A 102 -9.21 -9.26 -2.03
C VAL A 102 -8.12 -10.15 -2.61
N ARG A 103 -7.44 -10.96 -1.79
CA ARG A 103 -6.40 -11.88 -2.24
C ARG A 103 -6.88 -12.89 -3.28
N ARG A 104 -8.11 -13.41 -3.15
CA ARG A 104 -8.64 -14.43 -4.08
C ARG A 104 -9.18 -13.86 -5.39
N LYS A 105 -9.68 -12.62 -5.39
CA LYS A 105 -10.41 -12.06 -6.53
C LYS A 105 -9.68 -10.92 -7.24
N HIS A 106 -8.81 -10.19 -6.54
CA HIS A 106 -8.22 -8.94 -7.01
C HIS A 106 -6.68 -8.94 -6.96
N MET A 107 -6.04 -10.05 -6.59
CA MET A 107 -4.58 -10.18 -6.64
C MET A 107 -4.17 -10.85 -7.95
N TYR A 108 -3.58 -10.08 -8.86
CA TYR A 108 -3.05 -10.59 -10.14
C TYR A 108 -1.55 -10.91 -10.08
N TYR A 109 -0.84 -10.34 -9.12
CA TYR A 109 0.59 -10.55 -8.93
C TYR A 109 0.94 -10.72 -7.45
N SER A 110 1.81 -11.70 -7.19
CA SER A 110 2.43 -11.94 -5.89
C SER A 110 3.89 -12.33 -6.10
N ARG A 111 4.78 -11.76 -5.28
CA ARG A 111 6.21 -12.11 -5.30
C ARG A 111 6.46 -13.53 -4.76
N TYR A 112 5.66 -13.97 -3.80
CA TYR A 112 5.92 -15.22 -3.06
C TYR A 112 5.23 -16.42 -3.67
N ASN A 113 4.08 -16.23 -4.32
CA ASN A 113 3.31 -17.30 -4.92
C ASN A 113 3.10 -17.00 -6.40
N LYS A 114 3.44 -17.97 -7.25
CA LYS A 114 2.99 -17.96 -8.64
C LYS A 114 1.49 -18.29 -8.64
N ILE A 115 0.68 -17.38 -9.19
CA ILE A 115 -0.78 -17.52 -9.31
C ILE A 115 -1.08 -18.37 -10.54
#